data_AF-C1BMA9-F1
#
_entry.id   AF-C1BMA9-F1
#
_cell.length_a   1.000
_cell.length_b   1.000
_cell.length_c   1.000
_cell.angle_alpha   90.00
_cell.angle_beta   90.00
_cell.angle_gamma   90.00
#
_symmetry.space_group_name_H-M   'P 1'
#
loop_
_entity.id
_entity.type
_entity.pdbx_description
1 polymer ?
#
loop_
_entity_poly.entity_id
_entity_poly.type
_entity_poly.pdbx_seq_one_letter_code
_entity_poly.pdbx_strand_id
1 'polypeptide(L)'
;MFAIGIGVTIFGYWRLFKWNRERRRLQIEELEARIALMPLLQAEQDRRTLRMLRENLQEEATVMKDVPGWKVGETVYHTERWVPPLTEELFNLRPREELLHKRFGFLWYV
;
A
#
# COMPACT_ATOMS: atom_id res chain seq x y z
N MET A 1 -45.82 -29.80 4.86
CA MET A 1 -45.14 -28.47 4.87
C MET A 1 -43.69 -28.55 5.34
N PHE A 2 -43.39 -29.09 6.54
CA PHE A 2 -42.00 -29.15 7.05
C PHE A 2 -41.01 -29.98 6.21
N ALA A 3 -41.43 -31.11 5.64
CA ALA A 3 -40.55 -31.95 4.81
C ALA A 3 -40.07 -31.26 3.51
N ILE A 4 -40.93 -30.45 2.89
CA ILE A 4 -40.56 -29.66 1.69
C ILE A 4 -39.56 -28.58 2.08
N GLY A 5 -39.78 -27.91 3.23
CA GLY A 5 -38.84 -26.93 3.77
C GLY A 5 -37.46 -27.53 4.02
N ILE A 6 -37.39 -28.70 4.65
CA ILE A 6 -36.14 -29.42 4.90
C ILE A 6 -35.45 -29.85 3.60
N GLY A 7 -36.22 -30.30 2.60
CA GLY A 7 -35.66 -30.66 1.28
C GLY A 7 -35.02 -29.46 0.56
N VAL A 8 -35.68 -28.29 0.59
CA VAL A 8 -35.16 -27.06 -0.01
C VAL A 8 -33.93 -26.55 0.74
N THR A 9 -33.89 -26.63 2.08
CA THR A 9 -32.71 -26.19 2.85
C THR A 9 -31.51 -27.10 2.59
N ILE A 10 -31.69 -28.43 2.58
CA ILE A 10 -30.62 -29.40 2.26
C ILE A 10 -30.05 -29.13 0.86
N PHE A 11 -30.92 -28.91 -0.13
CA PHE A 11 -30.49 -28.57 -1.49
C PHE A 11 -29.77 -27.22 -1.55
N GLY A 12 -30.29 -26.20 -0.85
CA GLY A 12 -29.67 -24.89 -0.72
C GLY A 12 -28.26 -24.97 -0.13
N TYR A 13 -28.09 -25.70 0.97
CA TYR A 13 -26.79 -25.93 1.58
C TYR A 13 -25.83 -26.65 0.62
N TRP A 14 -26.28 -27.72 -0.06
CA TRP A 14 -25.44 -28.43 -1.02
C TRP A 14 -24.92 -27.50 -2.13
N ARG A 15 -25.79 -26.67 -2.70
CA ARG A 15 -25.41 -25.69 -3.73
C ARG A 15 -24.47 -24.61 -3.18
N LEU A 16 -24.73 -24.11 -1.98
CA LEU A 16 -23.85 -23.14 -1.31
C LEU A 16 -22.47 -23.72 -1.02
N PHE A 17 -22.37 -24.97 -0.56
CA PHE A 17 -21.09 -25.63 -0.33
C PHE A 17 -20.31 -25.81 -1.62
N LYS A 18 -20.97 -26.24 -2.71
CA LYS A 18 -20.33 -26.36 -4.03
C LYS A 18 -19.80 -24.99 -4.49
N TRP A 19 -20.62 -23.96 -4.41
CA TRP A 19 -20.25 -22.61 -4.83
C TRP A 19 -19.15 -21.99 -3.98
N ASN A 20 -19.20 -22.17 -2.66
CA ASN A 20 -18.16 -21.66 -1.75
C ASN A 20 -16.80 -22.31 -2.03
N ARG A 21 -16.77 -23.60 -2.40
CA ARG A 21 -15.54 -24.28 -2.82
C ARG A 21 -14.99 -23.69 -4.12
N GLU A 22 -15.85 -23.38 -5.07
CA GLU A 22 -15.46 -22.76 -6.34
C GLU A 22 -14.95 -21.33 -6.14
N ARG A 23 -15.66 -20.51 -5.36
CA ARG A 23 -15.20 -19.16 -4.97
C ARG A 23 -13.84 -19.19 -4.28
N ARG A 24 -13.59 -20.17 -3.42
CA ARG A 24 -12.27 -20.33 -2.77
C ARG A 24 -11.17 -20.65 -3.79
N ARG A 25 -11.46 -21.48 -4.81
CA ARG A 25 -10.49 -21.76 -5.87
C ARG A 25 -10.15 -20.50 -6.67
N LEU A 26 -11.17 -19.71 -7.03
CA LEU A 26 -10.97 -18.44 -7.72
C LEU A 26 -10.16 -17.43 -6.88
N GLN A 27 -10.43 -17.36 -5.57
CA GLN A 27 -9.65 -16.51 -4.66
C GLN A 27 -8.20 -16.96 -4.55
N ILE A 28 -7.92 -18.27 -4.57
CA ILE A 28 -6.55 -18.78 -4.58
C ILE A 28 -5.84 -18.37 -5.86
N GLU A 29 -6.49 -18.52 -7.01
CA GLU A 29 -5.95 -18.09 -8.31
C GLU A 29 -5.65 -16.59 -8.34
N GLU A 30 -6.54 -15.74 -7.80
CA GLU A 30 -6.32 -14.30 -7.68
C GLU A 30 -5.13 -13.97 -6.76
N LEU A 31 -4.98 -14.69 -5.64
CA LEU A 31 -3.85 -14.52 -4.73
C LEU A 31 -2.54 -14.97 -5.37
N GLU A 32 -2.53 -16.08 -6.10
CA GLU A 32 -1.36 -16.57 -6.84
C GLU A 32 -0.95 -15.58 -7.93
N ALA A 33 -1.92 -15.02 -8.67
CA ALA A 33 -1.66 -13.95 -9.63
C ALA A 33 -1.03 -12.72 -8.96
N ARG A 34 -1.52 -12.33 -7.78
CA ARG A 34 -0.94 -11.22 -7.00
C ARG A 34 0.49 -11.53 -6.54
N ILE A 35 0.75 -12.75 -6.07
CA ILE A 35 2.10 -13.19 -5.65
C ILE A 35 3.07 -13.11 -6.82
N ALA A 36 2.65 -13.53 -8.01
CA ALA A 36 3.47 -13.46 -9.22
C ALA A 36 3.85 -12.01 -9.60
N LEU A 37 2.96 -11.05 -9.40
CA LEU A 37 3.18 -9.63 -9.70
C LEU A 37 3.90 -8.85 -8.59
N MET A 38 3.81 -9.32 -7.34
CA MET A 38 4.36 -8.67 -6.15
C MET A 38 5.83 -8.25 -6.26
N PRO A 39 6.79 -9.07 -6.74
CA PRO A 39 8.20 -8.67 -6.78
C PRO A 39 8.45 -7.48 -7.72
N LEU A 40 7.71 -7.38 -8.82
CA LEU A 40 7.83 -6.26 -9.75
C LEU A 40 7.29 -4.97 -9.12
N LEU A 41 6.10 -5.03 -8.53
CA LEU A 41 5.49 -3.90 -7.85
C LEU A 41 6.34 -3.42 -6.67
N GLN A 42 6.95 -4.35 -5.94
CA GLN A 42 7.86 -4.02 -4.84
C GLN A 42 9.09 -3.27 -5.35
N ALA A 43 9.74 -3.77 -6.41
CA ALA A 43 10.92 -3.11 -6.99
C ALA A 43 10.60 -1.72 -7.55
N GLU A 44 9.43 -1.54 -8.17
CA GLU A 44 8.97 -0.23 -8.65
C GLU A 44 8.72 0.73 -7.50
N GLN A 45 8.08 0.26 -6.43
CA GLN A 45 7.81 1.06 -5.24
C GLN A 45 9.11 1.47 -4.55
N ASP A 46 10.08 0.57 -4.40
CA ASP A 46 11.39 0.86 -3.80
C ASP A 46 12.17 1.89 -4.61
N ARG A 47 12.16 1.79 -5.95
CA ARG A 47 12.77 2.80 -6.83
C ARG A 47 12.08 4.15 -6.70
N ARG A 48 10.75 4.15 -6.59
CA ARG A 48 9.96 5.38 -6.46
C ARG A 48 10.26 6.10 -5.14
N THR A 49 10.30 5.38 -4.02
CA THR A 49 10.57 5.98 -2.70
C THR A 49 11.98 6.55 -2.63
N LEU A 50 12.99 5.80 -3.07
CA LEU A 50 14.38 6.27 -3.08
C LEU A 50 14.59 7.48 -4.00
N ARG A 51 13.90 7.53 -5.14
CA ARG A 51 13.95 8.70 -6.04
C ARG A 51 13.42 9.96 -5.36
N MET A 52 12.25 9.87 -4.72
CA MET A 52 11.64 11.00 -4.01
C MET A 52 12.51 11.47 -2.84
N LEU A 53 13.08 10.54 -2.06
CA LEU A 53 14.01 10.91 -0.98
C LEU A 53 15.28 11.59 -1.51
N ARG A 54 15.79 11.12 -2.66
CA ARG A 54 16.96 11.72 -3.29
C ARG A 54 16.68 13.16 -3.76
N GLU A 55 15.53 13.38 -4.38
CA GLU A 55 15.05 14.71 -4.79
C GLU A 55 14.91 15.63 -3.56
N ASN A 56 14.23 15.16 -2.50
CA ASN A 56 14.04 15.94 -1.29
C ASN A 56 15.37 16.32 -0.61
N LEU A 57 16.35 15.40 -0.58
CA LEU A 57 17.68 15.66 -0.03
C LEU A 57 18.45 16.70 -0.86
N GLN A 58 18.34 16.68 -2.19
CA GLN A 58 18.98 17.67 -3.07
C GLN A 58 18.39 19.07 -2.88
N GLU A 59 17.07 19.17 -2.75
CA GLU A 59 16.39 20.42 -2.47
C GLU A 59 16.71 20.93 -1.06
N GLU A 60 16.73 20.05 -0.06
CA GLU A 60 17.14 20.38 1.30
C GLU A 60 18.57 20.95 1.34
N ALA A 61 19.51 20.32 0.62
CA ALA A 61 20.88 20.82 0.51
C ALA A 61 20.95 22.24 -0.10
N THR A 62 20.07 22.52 -1.05
CA THR A 62 20.04 23.82 -1.73
C THR A 62 19.41 24.90 -0.87
N VAL A 63 18.31 24.58 -0.17
CA VAL A 63 17.55 25.50 0.67
C VAL A 63 18.26 25.78 2.00
N MET A 64 18.90 24.77 2.61
CA MET A 64 19.47 24.86 3.96
C MET A 64 20.95 25.25 4.00
N LYS A 65 21.56 25.52 2.84
CA LYS A 65 23.01 25.84 2.71
C LYS A 65 23.47 26.99 3.62
N ASP A 66 22.60 27.96 3.90
CA ASP A 66 22.94 29.20 4.61
C ASP A 66 22.63 29.15 6.12
N VAL A 67 22.05 28.04 6.61
CA VAL A 67 21.62 27.89 8.00
C VAL A 67 22.75 27.27 8.85
N PRO A 68 23.28 27.96 9.87
CA PRO A 68 24.37 27.43 10.68
C PRO A 68 23.92 26.24 11.52
N GLY A 69 24.71 25.16 11.52
CA GLY A 69 24.46 23.96 12.33
C GLY A 69 23.49 22.96 11.71
N TRP A 70 22.93 23.23 10.52
CA TRP A 70 22.09 22.27 9.82
C TRP A 70 22.92 21.18 9.13
N LYS A 71 22.56 19.92 9.35
CA LYS A 71 23.15 18.77 8.64
C LYS A 71 22.11 18.15 7.72
N VAL A 72 22.36 18.24 6.42
CA VAL A 72 21.47 17.69 5.39
C VAL A 72 21.37 16.18 5.55
N GLY A 73 20.14 15.65 5.60
CA GLY A 73 19.89 14.20 5.67
C GLY A 73 20.33 13.55 6.99
N GLU A 74 20.48 14.30 8.07
CA GLU A 74 20.75 13.74 9.40
C GLU A 74 19.52 12.95 9.89
N THR A 75 19.74 11.69 10.28
CA THR A 75 18.66 10.83 10.81
C THR A 75 18.29 11.25 12.23
N VAL A 76 17.00 11.41 12.49
CA VAL A 76 16.48 11.69 13.85
C VAL A 76 16.64 10.47 14.77
N TYR A 77 16.76 9.28 14.20
CA TYR A 77 16.94 8.03 14.94
C TYR A 77 18.41 7.77 15.27
N HIS A 78 18.65 7.14 16.42
CA HIS A 78 19.98 6.70 16.86
C HIS A 78 20.42 5.37 16.21
N THR A 79 19.72 4.87 15.20
CA THR A 79 19.97 3.57 14.57
C THR A 79 20.42 3.75 13.12
N GLU A 80 21.34 2.90 12.67
CA GLU A 80 21.80 2.86 11.27
C GLU A 80 20.86 2.03 10.35
N ARG A 81 19.76 1.51 10.91
CA ARG A 81 18.79 0.71 10.17
C ARG A 81 17.96 1.61 9.26
N TRP A 82 17.62 1.09 8.08
CA TRP A 82 16.61 1.70 7.22
C TRP A 82 15.25 1.84 7.95
N VAL A 83 14.76 3.07 8.02
CA VAL A 83 13.42 3.39 8.52
C VAL A 83 12.55 3.78 7.33
N PRO A 84 11.40 3.13 7.11
CA PRO A 84 10.47 3.51 6.07
C PRO A 84 10.03 4.98 6.26
N PRO A 85 10.10 5.81 5.21
CA PRO A 85 9.77 7.23 5.33
C PRO A 85 8.27 7.42 5.53
N LEU A 86 7.91 8.47 6.26
CA LEU A 86 6.52 8.89 6.41
C LEU A 86 5.99 9.49 5.10
N THR A 87 4.69 9.41 4.86
CA THR A 87 4.06 10.07 3.70
C THR A 87 4.33 11.57 3.71
N GLU A 88 4.40 12.20 4.88
CA GLU A 88 4.70 13.62 5.03
C GLU A 88 6.16 13.93 4.66
N GLU A 89 7.12 13.06 5.00
CA GLU A 89 8.54 13.21 4.62
C GLU A 89 8.76 13.08 3.10
N LEU A 90 7.96 12.24 2.44
CA LEU A 90 8.03 12.06 0.98
C LEU A 90 7.40 13.21 0.20
N PHE A 91 6.28 13.76 0.70
CA PHE A 91 5.46 14.74 -0.02
C PHE A 91 5.54 16.17 0.53
N ASN A 92 6.45 16.47 1.47
CA ASN A 92 6.63 17.79 2.10
C ASN A 92 6.90 18.92 1.10
N LEU A 93 7.72 18.69 0.07
CA LEU A 93 8.09 19.69 -0.93
C LEU A 93 7.11 19.76 -2.11
N ARG A 94 6.12 18.85 -2.14
CA ARG A 94 5.18 18.72 -3.26
C ARG A 94 3.90 19.53 -3.02
N PRO A 95 3.09 19.78 -4.07
CA PRO A 95 1.80 20.43 -3.90
C PRO A 95 0.92 19.69 -2.89
N ARG A 96 0.19 20.46 -2.07
CA ARG A 96 -0.70 19.92 -1.03
C ARG A 96 -1.73 18.93 -1.58
N GLU A 97 -2.17 19.12 -2.81
CA GLU A 97 -3.09 18.22 -3.50
C GLU A 97 -2.54 16.79 -3.62
N GLU A 98 -1.25 16.64 -3.97
CA GLU A 98 -0.62 15.31 -4.07
C GLU A 98 -0.57 14.62 -2.70
N LEU A 99 -0.24 15.36 -1.64
CA LEU A 99 -0.21 14.84 -0.28
C LEU A 99 -1.61 14.39 0.16
N LEU A 100 -2.62 15.22 -0.05
CA LEU A 100 -4.01 14.90 0.30
C LEU A 100 -4.51 13.69 -0.49
N HIS A 101 -4.22 13.63 -1.79
CA HIS A 101 -4.58 12.49 -2.62
C HIS A 101 -3.89 11.20 -2.15
N LYS A 102 -2.62 11.26 -1.75
CA LYS A 102 -1.92 10.08 -1.22
C LYS A 102 -2.43 9.64 0.15
N ARG A 103 -2.84 10.57 1.00
CA ARG A 103 -3.34 10.29 2.34
C ARG A 103 -4.80 9.81 2.36
N PHE A 104 -5.66 10.43 1.56
CA PHE A 104 -7.12 10.22 1.61
C PHE A 104 -7.72 9.70 0.32
N GLY A 105 -6.98 9.66 -0.79
CA GLY A 105 -7.51 9.30 -2.10
C GLY A 105 -8.17 7.92 -2.14
N PHE A 106 -7.66 6.94 -1.37
CA PHE A 106 -8.31 5.63 -1.25
C PHE A 106 -9.67 5.70 -0.55
N LEU A 107 -9.80 6.53 0.50
CA LEU A 107 -11.05 6.70 1.25
C LEU A 107 -12.10 7.47 0.45
N TRP A 108 -11.66 8.41 -0.39
CA TRP A 108 -12.54 9.21 -1.25
C TRP A 108 -12.98 8.48 -2.52
N TYR A 109 -12.39 7.33 -2.84
CA TYR A 109 -12.68 6.58 -4.07
C TYR A 109 -13.94 5.69 -3.96
N VAL A 110 -14.65 5.74 -2.84
CA VAL A 110 -15.94 5.04 -2.63
C VAL A 110 -17.10 5.90 -3.12
#